data_AF-A0A7X4H385-F1
#
_entry.id   AF-A0A7X4H385-F1
#
_cell.length_a   1.000
_cell.length_b   1.000
_cell.length_c   1.000
_cell.angle_alpha   90.00
_cell.angle_beta   90.00
_cell.angle_gamma   90.00
#
_symmetry.space_group_name_H-M   'P 1'
#
loop_
_entity.id
_entity.type
_entity.pdbx_description
1 polymer ?
#
loop_
_entity_poly.entity_id
_entity_poly.type
_entity_poly.pdbx_seq_one_letter_code
_entity_poly.pdbx_strand_id
1 'polypeptide(L)'
;MRLPGTRYQEHGWEQVRKLLGLCSLQAFRQIEMHQVLDPGQHATLLDAYTDTVSACLRASARTARGEAEGNSYGESVVELSLGLLYELQAQPSYWTAFAAAMANEHARIGAFWHDAAAEGVLRKKVNDMFATLRDKVDADNYIVTTGRACSPNKIYTYRMLDTAYREIAGLFAAWEQHAAQIGAILGRPLAGTPIEVRQMKSIGGCKAEWIIRWSETLEQFGGSPGPLHTKSKRFASLKNSPGKIASLMAEIGDYEELSSNMDRAEDWQGEACEAALWLEDYWRVVGESEQAEAGGEPAQEDQILAASELDADADAQVDAEAADEPREGEAAFSAAELAAEQARAAGLSLPLRYLEVARAAQDAGSWTARMLRDESLPVRLAVYQKLLGVADDTYPDAWLDPSTGELPTLQQLAALDQISMPTLRKRRNEAIARLQAAGAR
;
A
#
# COMPACT_ATOMS: atom_id res chain seq x y z
N MET A 1 9.52 -2.74 2.76
CA MET A 1 10.31 -2.64 1.51
C MET A 1 10.20 -3.91 0.69
N ARG A 2 9.99 -3.79 -0.62
CA ARG A 2 9.99 -4.90 -1.60
C ARG A 2 11.19 -4.76 -2.53
N LEU A 3 12.27 -5.48 -2.24
CA LEU A 3 13.37 -5.57 -3.20
C LEU A 3 13.07 -6.74 -4.15
N PRO A 4 13.47 -6.66 -5.43
CA PRO A 4 13.24 -7.75 -6.37
C PRO A 4 13.85 -9.07 -5.87
N GLY A 5 13.04 -10.13 -5.82
CA GLY A 5 13.46 -11.47 -5.41
C GLY A 5 13.67 -11.68 -3.91
N THR A 6 13.47 -10.67 -3.06
CA THR A 6 13.72 -10.82 -1.61
C THR A 6 12.50 -11.38 -0.86
N ARG A 7 12.39 -12.71 -0.84
CA ARG A 7 11.25 -13.45 -0.28
C ARG A 7 11.06 -13.25 1.22
N TYR A 8 12.14 -12.98 1.94
CA TYR A 8 12.12 -12.94 3.41
C TYR A 8 12.12 -11.53 3.98
N GLN A 9 12.01 -10.50 3.14
CA GLN A 9 12.19 -9.11 3.53
C GLN A 9 11.03 -8.51 4.34
N GLU A 10 9.90 -9.21 4.37
CA GLU A 10 8.61 -8.64 4.72
C GLU A 10 8.14 -8.97 6.15
N HIS A 11 6.91 -8.55 6.47
CA HIS A 11 6.36 -8.46 7.83
C HIS A 11 6.36 -9.82 8.55
N GLY A 12 6.24 -10.92 7.80
CA GLY A 12 6.17 -12.28 8.34
C GLY A 12 7.50 -12.85 8.84
N TRP A 13 8.65 -12.20 8.59
CA TRP A 13 9.95 -12.74 9.02
C TRP A 13 10.02 -13.05 10.53
N GLU A 14 9.43 -12.19 11.36
CA GLU A 14 9.45 -12.42 12.81
C GLU A 14 8.69 -13.69 13.20
N GLN A 15 7.64 -14.05 12.46
CA GLN A 15 6.91 -15.31 12.66
C GLN A 15 7.70 -16.50 12.12
N VAL A 16 8.36 -16.37 10.96
CA VAL A 16 9.29 -17.37 10.41
C VAL A 16 10.41 -17.67 11.40
N ARG A 17 11.07 -16.64 11.93
CA ARG A 17 12.11 -16.75 12.96
C ARG A 17 11.61 -17.46 14.20
N LYS A 18 10.43 -17.10 14.70
CA LYS A 18 9.81 -17.75 15.88
C LYS A 18 9.48 -19.22 15.62
N LEU A 19 8.96 -19.54 14.44
CA LEU A 19 8.60 -20.91 14.06
C LEU A 19 9.86 -21.77 13.90
N LEU A 20 10.85 -21.32 13.13
CA LEU A 20 12.15 -21.99 12.97
C LEU A 20 12.84 -22.20 14.33
N GLY A 21 12.85 -21.17 15.18
CA GLY A 21 13.39 -21.29 16.53
C GLY A 21 12.69 -22.36 17.37
N LEU A 22 11.36 -22.39 17.34
CA LEU A 22 10.56 -23.40 18.06
C LEU A 22 10.85 -24.82 17.55
N CYS A 23 10.76 -25.04 16.24
CA CYS A 23 10.96 -26.36 15.62
C CYS A 23 12.40 -26.84 15.78
N SER A 24 13.40 -25.94 15.73
CA SER A 24 14.81 -26.29 15.97
C SER A 24 15.04 -26.77 17.40
N LEU A 25 14.46 -26.09 18.39
CA LEU A 25 14.56 -26.51 19.78
C LEU A 25 13.91 -27.89 20.01
N GLN A 26 12.79 -28.15 19.34
CA GLN A 26 12.15 -29.47 19.38
C GLN A 26 13.01 -30.55 18.71
N ALA A 27 13.68 -30.22 17.60
CA ALA A 27 14.59 -31.13 16.92
C ALA A 27 15.83 -31.45 17.76
N PHE A 28 16.42 -30.47 18.43
CA PHE A 28 17.58 -30.69 19.30
C PHE A 28 17.29 -31.58 20.52
N ARG A 29 16.03 -31.77 20.89
CA ARG A 29 15.64 -32.76 21.92
C ARG A 29 15.69 -34.21 21.41
N GLN A 30 15.73 -34.40 20.10
CA GLN A 30 15.72 -35.71 19.43
C GLN A 30 17.09 -36.04 18.80
N ILE A 31 18.02 -35.08 18.81
CA ILE A 31 19.33 -35.17 18.19
C ILE A 31 20.42 -35.16 19.26
N GLU A 32 21.44 -35.99 19.05
CA GLU A 32 22.60 -36.10 19.94
C GLU A 32 23.52 -34.87 19.82
N MET A 33 23.19 -33.80 20.57
CA MET A 33 23.87 -32.50 20.47
C MET A 33 25.38 -32.53 20.76
N HIS A 34 25.90 -33.53 21.46
CA HIS A 34 27.33 -33.68 21.66
C HIS A 34 28.09 -33.86 20.34
N GLN A 35 27.43 -34.41 19.31
CA GLN A 35 27.99 -34.61 17.97
C GLN A 35 28.26 -33.29 17.24
N VAL A 36 27.64 -32.17 17.67
CA VAL A 36 27.92 -30.84 17.10
C VAL A 36 29.37 -30.40 17.33
N LEU A 37 30.04 -30.99 18.33
CA LEU A 37 31.43 -30.69 18.66
C LEU A 37 32.43 -31.44 17.77
N ASP A 38 32.00 -32.48 17.06
CA ASP A 38 32.84 -33.29 16.17
C ASP A 38 32.64 -32.86 14.70
N PRO A 39 33.64 -32.21 14.08
CA PRO A 39 33.56 -31.83 12.66
C PRO A 39 33.27 -33.01 11.72
N GLY A 40 33.66 -34.23 12.09
CA GLY A 40 33.40 -35.43 11.29
C GLY A 40 31.93 -35.83 11.23
N GLN A 41 31.11 -35.35 12.18
CA GLN A 41 29.67 -35.65 12.24
C GLN A 41 28.80 -34.54 11.65
N HIS A 42 29.37 -33.38 11.29
CA HIS A 42 28.58 -32.19 10.94
C HIS A 42 27.63 -32.41 9.75
N ALA A 43 28.04 -33.17 8.74
CA ALA A 43 27.19 -33.48 7.57
C ALA A 43 25.99 -34.35 7.96
N THR A 44 26.24 -35.48 8.62
CA THR A 44 25.19 -36.40 9.10
C THR A 44 24.24 -35.68 10.07
N LEU A 45 24.78 -34.82 10.93
CA LEU A 45 23.99 -34.05 11.89
C LEU A 45 23.11 -33.01 11.21
N LEU A 46 23.60 -32.37 10.15
CA LEU A 46 22.82 -31.45 9.32
C LEU A 46 21.66 -32.16 8.62
N ASP A 47 21.89 -33.36 8.08
CA ASP A 47 20.81 -34.15 7.46
C ASP A 47 19.75 -34.54 8.50
N ALA A 48 20.16 -35.09 9.65
CA ALA A 48 19.25 -35.43 10.74
C ALA A 48 18.47 -34.21 11.28
N TYR A 49 19.14 -33.06 11.39
CA TYR A 49 18.53 -31.79 11.77
C TYR A 49 17.50 -31.33 10.74
N THR A 50 17.85 -31.36 9.45
CA THR A 50 16.96 -30.99 8.35
C THR A 50 15.70 -31.85 8.35
N ASP A 51 15.84 -33.16 8.46
CA ASP A 51 14.68 -34.07 8.47
C ASP A 51 13.77 -33.83 9.68
N THR A 52 14.36 -33.70 10.87
CA THR A 52 13.60 -33.52 12.12
C THR A 52 12.88 -32.17 12.15
N VAL A 53 13.55 -31.08 11.78
CA VAL A 53 12.93 -29.75 11.74
C VAL A 53 11.87 -29.70 10.64
N SER A 54 12.10 -30.31 9.48
CA SER A 54 11.14 -30.37 8.38
C SER A 54 9.86 -31.10 8.81
N ALA A 55 9.97 -32.20 9.55
CA ALA A 55 8.82 -32.88 10.14
C ALA A 55 8.05 -31.99 11.13
N CYS A 56 8.77 -31.29 12.03
CA CYS A 56 8.15 -30.36 12.98
C CYS A 56 7.45 -29.17 12.30
N LEU A 57 8.04 -28.63 11.23
CA LEU A 57 7.44 -27.55 10.44
C LEU A 57 6.17 -28.02 9.74
N ARG A 58 6.19 -29.19 9.09
CA ARG A 58 4.99 -29.78 8.45
C ARG A 58 3.88 -30.04 9.47
N ALA A 59 4.22 -30.52 10.66
CA ALA A 59 3.24 -30.69 11.74
C ALA A 59 2.64 -29.34 12.22
N SER A 60 3.40 -28.25 12.07
CA SER A 60 2.96 -26.89 12.43
C SER A 60 2.22 -26.16 11.30
N ALA A 61 2.07 -26.78 10.12
CA ALA A 61 1.53 -26.12 8.92
C ALA A 61 0.11 -25.61 9.12
N ARG A 62 -0.75 -26.36 9.85
CA ARG A 62 -2.15 -26.00 10.14
C ARG A 62 -2.34 -25.25 11.46
N THR A 63 -1.28 -24.63 11.98
CA THR A 63 -1.38 -23.80 13.16
C THR A 63 -1.57 -22.35 12.74
N ALA A 64 -2.18 -21.53 13.62
CA ALA A 64 -2.37 -20.11 13.34
C ALA A 64 -1.07 -19.37 12.96
N ARG A 65 0.10 -19.80 13.48
CA ARG A 65 1.39 -19.25 13.06
C ARG A 65 1.85 -19.79 11.71
N GLY A 66 1.62 -21.07 11.43
CA GLY A 66 2.03 -21.72 10.18
C GLY A 66 1.27 -21.19 8.97
N GLU A 67 -0.03 -20.96 9.11
CA GLU A 67 -0.93 -20.45 8.06
C GLU A 67 -0.87 -18.92 7.89
N ALA A 68 -0.23 -18.21 8.83
CA ALA A 68 -0.11 -16.76 8.73
C ALA A 68 0.66 -16.36 7.46
N GLU A 69 0.31 -15.21 6.90
CA GLU A 69 0.99 -14.62 5.75
C GLU A 69 2.47 -14.37 6.09
N GLY A 70 3.35 -15.00 5.31
CA GLY A 70 4.79 -14.87 5.46
C GLY A 70 5.36 -13.70 4.65
N ASN A 71 4.84 -13.51 3.44
CA ASN A 71 5.15 -12.40 2.55
C ASN A 71 3.97 -12.07 1.63
N SER A 72 4.07 -10.96 0.92
CA SER A 72 3.13 -10.45 -0.08
C SER A 72 3.17 -11.22 -1.40
N TYR A 73 4.10 -12.18 -1.55
CA TYR A 73 4.10 -13.12 -2.67
C TYR A 73 3.12 -14.30 -2.47
N GLY A 74 2.35 -14.29 -1.38
CA GLY A 74 1.36 -15.32 -1.05
C GLY A 74 1.93 -16.55 -0.35
N GLU A 75 3.21 -16.51 0.06
CA GLU A 75 3.82 -17.61 0.81
C GLU A 75 3.47 -17.51 2.29
N SER A 76 3.07 -18.63 2.88
CA SER A 76 2.84 -18.75 4.32
C SER A 76 4.15 -18.78 5.11
N VAL A 77 4.04 -18.52 6.41
CA VAL A 77 5.18 -18.61 7.34
C VAL A 77 5.81 -20.01 7.33
N VAL A 78 5.01 -21.08 7.20
CA VAL A 78 5.56 -22.44 7.16
C VAL A 78 6.32 -22.72 5.85
N GLU A 79 5.83 -22.24 4.71
CA GLU A 79 6.50 -22.40 3.41
C GLU A 79 7.84 -21.68 3.39
N LEU A 80 7.87 -20.44 3.88
CA LEU A 80 9.11 -19.68 4.03
C LEU A 80 10.11 -20.37 4.97
N SER A 81 9.61 -20.92 6.09
CA SER A 81 10.44 -21.67 7.03
C SER A 81 11.04 -22.94 6.40
N LEU A 82 10.23 -23.69 5.65
CA LEU A 82 10.69 -24.88 4.92
C LEU A 82 11.72 -24.50 3.85
N GLY A 83 11.49 -23.42 3.11
CA GLY A 83 12.44 -22.90 2.12
C GLY A 83 13.82 -22.63 2.73
N LEU A 84 13.88 -21.88 3.84
CA LEU A 84 15.17 -21.60 4.51
C LEU A 84 15.84 -22.85 5.09
N LEU A 85 15.05 -23.81 5.56
CA LEU A 85 15.60 -25.06 6.07
C LEU A 85 16.31 -25.84 4.96
N TYR A 86 15.74 -25.90 3.75
CA TYR A 86 16.37 -26.57 2.62
C TYR A 86 17.54 -25.77 2.03
N GLU A 87 17.48 -24.44 2.08
CA GLU A 87 18.63 -23.58 1.76
C GLU A 87 19.81 -23.83 2.72
N LEU A 88 19.54 -24.13 4.00
CA LEU A 88 20.59 -24.47 4.97
C LEU A 88 21.32 -25.76 4.56
N GLN A 89 20.57 -26.76 4.10
CA GLN A 89 21.14 -28.02 3.59
C GLN A 89 22.00 -27.77 2.34
N ALA A 90 21.54 -26.89 1.44
CA ALA A 90 22.29 -26.49 0.25
C ALA A 90 23.53 -25.64 0.56
N GLN A 91 23.59 -25.00 1.74
CA GLN A 91 24.68 -24.11 2.14
C GLN A 91 25.33 -24.54 3.50
N PRO A 92 26.07 -25.67 3.54
CA PRO A 92 26.60 -26.26 4.78
C PRO A 92 27.57 -25.36 5.57
N SER A 93 28.12 -24.31 4.95
CA SER A 93 28.97 -23.33 5.63
C SER A 93 28.24 -22.61 6.77
N TYR A 94 26.93 -22.39 6.65
CA TYR A 94 26.13 -21.76 7.71
C TYR A 94 25.92 -22.68 8.90
N TRP A 95 25.71 -23.98 8.63
CA TRP A 95 25.69 -25.00 9.67
C TRP A 95 27.04 -25.12 10.38
N THR A 96 28.13 -25.12 9.62
CA THR A 96 29.50 -25.18 10.18
C THR A 96 29.78 -23.98 11.08
N ALA A 97 29.34 -22.78 10.69
CA ALA A 97 29.46 -21.57 11.51
C ALA A 97 28.60 -21.65 12.78
N PHE A 98 27.39 -22.20 12.69
CA PHE A 98 26.55 -22.49 13.85
C PHE A 98 27.23 -23.48 14.81
N ALA A 99 27.77 -24.60 14.30
CA ALA A 99 28.47 -25.59 15.09
C ALA A 99 29.71 -25.01 15.80
N ALA A 100 30.47 -24.15 15.12
CA ALA A 100 31.57 -23.42 15.74
C ALA A 100 31.09 -22.47 16.86
N ALA A 101 29.97 -21.78 16.65
CA ALA A 101 29.38 -20.91 17.66
C ALA A 101 28.85 -21.69 18.88
N MET A 102 28.34 -22.91 18.66
CA MET A 102 27.95 -23.86 19.70
C MET A 102 29.16 -24.37 20.48
N ALA A 103 30.25 -24.76 19.80
CA ALA A 103 31.49 -25.20 20.43
C ALA A 103 32.14 -24.11 21.29
N ASN A 104 32.14 -22.86 20.83
CA ASN A 104 32.63 -21.72 21.61
C ASN A 104 31.80 -21.49 22.88
N GLU A 105 30.48 -21.64 22.79
CA GLU A 105 29.60 -21.51 23.95
C GLU A 105 29.82 -22.69 24.93
N HIS A 106 29.98 -23.90 24.39
CA HIS A 106 30.33 -25.08 25.18
C HIS A 106 31.64 -24.92 25.94
N ALA A 107 32.67 -24.35 25.32
CA ALA A 107 33.94 -24.07 25.98
C ALA A 107 33.80 -23.08 27.16
N ARG A 108 32.78 -22.20 27.13
CA ARG A 108 32.56 -21.17 28.15
C ARG A 108 31.73 -21.67 29.33
N ILE A 109 30.68 -22.45 29.08
CA ILE A 109 29.66 -22.81 30.08
C ILE A 109 29.33 -24.32 30.11
N GLY A 110 30.08 -25.16 29.40
CA GLY A 110 29.85 -26.61 29.32
C GLY A 110 28.66 -26.97 28.43
N ALA A 111 28.11 -28.17 28.62
CA ALA A 111 26.98 -28.72 27.86
C ALA A 111 25.64 -28.03 28.20
N PHE A 112 25.55 -26.73 27.92
CA PHE A 112 24.43 -25.86 28.26
C PHE A 112 23.11 -26.31 27.65
N TRP A 113 23.14 -27.04 26.54
CA TRP A 113 21.93 -27.59 25.91
C TRP A 113 21.17 -28.61 26.76
N HIS A 114 21.75 -29.11 27.86
CA HIS A 114 21.02 -29.92 28.84
C HIS A 114 20.25 -29.09 29.89
N ASP A 115 20.55 -27.80 30.00
CA ASP A 115 19.89 -26.91 30.95
C ASP A 115 18.71 -26.18 30.29
N ALA A 116 17.51 -26.36 30.83
CA ALA A 116 16.32 -25.66 30.38
C ALA A 116 16.46 -24.13 30.50
N ALA A 117 17.23 -23.63 31.47
CA ALA A 117 17.50 -22.20 31.62
C ALA A 117 18.34 -21.62 30.46
N ALA A 118 19.06 -22.47 29.72
CA ALA A 118 19.88 -22.06 28.59
C ALA A 118 19.17 -22.20 27.23
N GLU A 119 17.89 -22.57 27.19
CA GLU A 119 17.10 -22.68 25.94
C GLU A 119 17.12 -21.36 25.15
N GLY A 120 17.11 -20.22 25.85
CA GLY A 120 17.20 -18.89 25.23
C GLY A 120 18.51 -18.68 24.45
N VAL A 121 19.62 -19.25 24.93
CA VAL A 121 20.93 -19.17 24.25
C VAL A 121 20.90 -20.02 22.99
N LEU A 122 20.39 -21.25 23.06
CA LEU A 122 20.27 -22.14 21.91
C LEU A 122 19.38 -21.54 20.81
N ARG A 123 18.21 -21.01 21.21
CA ARG A 123 17.30 -20.31 20.31
C ARG A 123 17.96 -19.11 19.65
N LYS A 124 18.77 -18.35 20.39
CA LYS A 124 19.52 -17.22 19.84
C LYS A 124 20.50 -17.67 18.76
N LYS A 125 21.29 -18.73 18.99
CA LYS A 125 22.26 -19.24 18.00
C LYS A 125 21.57 -19.73 16.71
N VAL A 126 20.43 -20.40 16.85
CA VAL A 126 19.58 -20.80 15.71
C VAL A 126 19.09 -19.59 14.92
N ASN A 127 18.56 -18.59 15.63
CA ASN A 127 18.07 -17.37 14.99
C ASN A 127 19.18 -16.62 14.26
N ASP A 128 20.39 -16.56 14.85
CA ASP A 128 21.55 -15.93 14.22
C ASP A 128 21.95 -16.68 12.94
N MET A 129 21.97 -18.03 12.97
CA MET A 129 22.23 -18.87 11.79
C MET A 129 21.24 -18.56 10.67
N PHE A 130 19.93 -18.67 10.93
CA PHE A 130 18.90 -18.43 9.92
C PHE A 130 18.83 -16.98 9.47
N ALA A 131 19.12 -15.99 10.33
CA ALA A 131 19.17 -14.59 9.92
C ALA A 131 20.30 -14.35 8.90
N THR A 132 21.49 -14.93 9.13
CA THR A 132 22.60 -14.80 8.19
C THR A 132 22.39 -15.58 6.89
N LEU A 133 21.76 -16.75 6.96
CA LEU A 133 21.38 -17.53 5.77
C LEU A 133 20.33 -16.78 4.94
N ARG A 134 19.29 -16.25 5.60
CA ARG A 134 18.25 -15.44 4.96
C ARG A 134 18.85 -14.28 4.18
N ASP A 135 19.77 -13.52 4.79
CA ASP A 135 20.42 -12.39 4.12
C ASP A 135 21.21 -12.81 2.87
N LYS A 136 21.73 -14.06 2.85
CA LYS A 136 22.40 -14.64 1.68
C LYS A 136 21.43 -15.07 0.60
N VAL A 137 20.37 -15.77 0.96
CA VAL A 137 19.33 -16.19 0.01
C VAL A 137 18.68 -14.96 -0.64
N ASP A 138 18.33 -13.94 0.14
CA ASP A 138 17.81 -12.68 -0.39
C ASP A 138 18.83 -11.97 -1.30
N ALA A 139 20.13 -12.01 -0.97
CA ALA A 139 21.17 -11.41 -1.81
C ALA A 139 21.35 -12.15 -3.15
N ASP A 140 21.33 -13.49 -3.12
CA ASP A 140 21.42 -14.31 -4.32
C ASP A 140 20.20 -14.10 -5.22
N ASN A 141 19.00 -14.14 -4.64
CA ASN A 141 17.78 -13.91 -5.40
C ASN A 141 17.74 -12.50 -6.00
N TYR A 142 18.22 -11.49 -5.26
CA TYR A 142 18.35 -10.15 -5.79
C TYR A 142 19.33 -10.10 -6.98
N ILE A 143 20.49 -10.78 -6.89
CA ILE A 143 21.45 -10.85 -8.00
C ILE A 143 20.81 -11.52 -9.22
N VAL A 144 20.13 -12.65 -9.02
CA VAL A 144 19.47 -13.40 -10.10
C VAL A 144 18.39 -12.54 -10.77
N THR A 145 17.60 -11.82 -9.97
CA THR A 145 16.47 -11.03 -10.47
C THR A 145 16.92 -9.75 -11.17
N THR A 146 17.95 -9.07 -10.65
CA THR A 146 18.34 -7.73 -11.14
C THR A 146 19.60 -7.73 -12.01
N GLY A 147 20.38 -8.81 -12.00
CA GLY A 147 21.73 -8.87 -12.58
C GLY A 147 22.77 -8.00 -11.85
N ARG A 148 22.39 -7.34 -10.75
CA ARG A 148 23.28 -6.42 -10.01
C ARG A 148 23.96 -7.14 -8.86
N ALA A 149 25.24 -6.86 -8.67
CA ALA A 149 25.99 -7.40 -7.55
C ALA A 149 25.38 -6.94 -6.21
N CYS A 150 25.06 -7.89 -5.35
CA CYS A 150 24.54 -7.64 -4.01
C CYS A 150 25.24 -8.56 -3.00
N SER A 151 25.49 -8.05 -1.79
CA SER A 151 26.07 -8.86 -0.72
C SER A 151 25.05 -9.06 0.39
N PRO A 152 25.17 -10.12 1.20
CA PRO A 152 24.29 -10.33 2.35
C PRO A 152 24.31 -9.13 3.32
N ASN A 153 25.47 -8.50 3.50
CA ASN A 153 25.60 -7.28 4.31
C ASN A 153 24.85 -6.09 3.69
N LYS A 154 24.75 -6.00 2.36
CA LYS A 154 23.99 -4.95 1.67
C LYS A 154 22.49 -5.15 1.90
N ILE A 155 21.97 -6.37 1.74
CA ILE A 155 20.59 -6.73 2.11
C ILE A 155 20.28 -6.41 3.56
N TYR A 156 21.15 -6.82 4.49
CA TYR A 156 20.99 -6.49 5.91
C TYR A 156 20.89 -4.97 6.14
N THR A 157 21.74 -4.21 5.47
CA THR A 157 21.73 -2.75 5.56
C THR A 157 20.43 -2.16 5.02
N TYR A 158 19.91 -2.68 3.91
CA TYR A 158 18.61 -2.27 3.38
C TYR A 158 17.48 -2.48 4.36
N ARG A 159 17.41 -3.65 5.00
CA ARG A 159 16.37 -3.96 5.99
C ARG A 159 16.44 -3.01 7.19
N MET A 160 17.65 -2.73 7.67
CA MET A 160 17.86 -1.79 8.76
C MET A 160 17.40 -0.37 8.37
N LEU A 161 17.70 0.08 7.15
CA LEU A 161 17.27 1.39 6.67
C LEU A 161 15.75 1.46 6.44
N ASP A 162 15.11 0.42 5.90
CA ASP A 162 13.64 0.35 5.78
C ASP A 162 12.95 0.37 7.15
N THR A 163 13.48 -0.36 8.13
CA THR A 163 12.96 -0.32 9.50
C THR A 163 13.12 1.09 10.09
N ALA A 164 14.31 1.68 9.99
CA ALA A 164 14.55 3.03 10.49
C ALA A 164 13.62 4.07 9.83
N TYR A 165 13.41 3.96 8.52
CA TYR A 165 12.47 4.80 7.79
C TYR A 165 11.03 4.64 8.32
N ARG A 166 10.53 3.40 8.46
CA ARG A 166 9.17 3.13 8.96
C ARG A 166 8.95 3.67 10.36
N GLU A 167 9.95 3.54 11.24
CA GLU A 167 9.90 4.11 12.60
C GLU A 167 9.82 5.65 12.54
N ILE A 168 10.63 6.30 11.71
CA ILE A 168 10.56 7.76 11.52
C ILE A 168 9.22 8.18 10.92
N ALA A 169 8.69 7.42 9.97
CA ALA A 169 7.37 7.66 9.39
C ALA A 169 6.25 7.56 10.43
N GLY A 170 6.30 6.54 11.29
CA GLY A 170 5.39 6.41 12.43
C GLY A 170 5.48 7.60 13.39
N LEU A 171 6.70 8.03 13.73
CA LEU A 171 6.89 9.24 14.56
C LEU A 171 6.30 10.48 13.88
N PHE A 172 6.54 10.68 12.57
CA PHE A 172 6.04 11.83 11.82
C PHE A 172 4.50 11.81 11.72
N ALA A 173 3.88 10.65 11.56
CA ALA A 173 2.42 10.52 11.59
C ALA A 173 1.84 10.93 12.95
N ALA A 174 2.51 10.58 14.05
CA ALA A 174 2.13 10.93 15.42
C ALA A 174 2.89 12.16 15.97
N TRP A 175 3.18 13.15 15.12
CA TRP A 175 4.18 14.18 15.47
C TRP A 175 3.84 15.02 16.70
N GLU A 176 2.56 15.25 16.98
CA GLU A 176 2.11 16.00 18.15
C GLU A 176 2.52 15.31 19.46
N GLN A 177 2.49 13.97 19.48
CA GLN A 177 2.85 13.15 20.64
C GLN A 177 4.37 13.03 20.80
N HIS A 178 5.11 13.15 19.70
CA HIS A 178 6.57 12.98 19.64
C HIS A 178 7.33 14.26 19.28
N ALA A 179 6.74 15.44 19.54
CA ALA A 179 7.26 16.72 19.06
C ALA A 179 8.71 16.99 19.46
N ALA A 180 9.10 16.64 20.69
CA ALA A 180 10.48 16.80 21.17
C ALA A 180 11.48 15.93 20.40
N GLN A 181 11.12 14.66 20.14
CA GLN A 181 11.96 13.73 19.40
C GLN A 181 12.06 14.12 17.93
N ILE A 182 10.96 14.56 17.31
CA ILE A 182 10.95 15.02 15.92
C ILE A 182 11.74 16.30 15.75
N GLY A 183 11.65 17.24 16.69
CA GLY A 183 12.51 18.42 16.70
C GLY A 183 14.00 18.06 16.72
N ALA A 184 14.38 17.03 17.50
CA ALA A 184 15.76 16.53 17.53
C ALA A 184 16.17 15.83 16.21
N ILE A 185 15.29 15.03 15.60
CA ILE A 185 15.51 14.40 14.29
C ILE A 185 15.72 15.45 13.19
N LEU A 186 14.84 16.47 13.15
CA LEU A 186 14.94 17.56 12.18
C LEU A 186 16.09 18.54 12.51
N GLY A 187 16.58 18.53 13.75
CA GLY A 187 17.63 19.41 14.26
C GLY A 187 17.17 20.86 14.42
N ARG A 188 15.87 21.08 14.69
CA ARG A 188 15.27 22.40 14.91
C ARG A 188 14.07 22.30 15.85
N PRO A 189 13.78 23.34 16.67
CA PRO A 189 12.54 23.38 17.44
C PRO A 189 11.32 23.44 16.51
N LEU A 190 10.22 22.80 16.91
CA LEU A 190 8.96 22.80 16.16
C LEU A 190 8.10 23.99 16.58
N ALA A 191 7.75 24.84 15.60
CA ALA A 191 6.83 25.96 15.77
C ALA A 191 5.64 25.76 14.81
N GLY A 192 4.80 24.76 15.11
CA GLY A 192 3.70 24.31 14.26
C GLY A 192 4.00 23.01 13.50
N THR A 193 3.08 22.62 12.60
CA THR A 193 3.18 21.37 11.84
C THR A 193 4.44 21.35 10.97
N PRO A 194 5.34 20.37 11.12
CA PRO A 194 6.54 20.28 10.29
C PRO A 194 6.16 20.01 8.83
N ILE A 195 6.75 20.74 7.89
CA ILE A 195 6.52 20.52 6.45
C ILE A 195 6.99 19.13 6.00
N GLU A 196 8.02 18.61 6.68
CA GLU A 196 8.62 17.29 6.42
C GLU A 196 7.64 16.15 6.68
N VAL A 197 6.70 16.32 7.63
CA VAL A 197 5.61 15.36 7.88
C VAL A 197 4.72 15.21 6.64
N ARG A 198 4.55 16.27 5.86
CA ARG A 198 3.76 16.24 4.61
C ARG A 198 4.57 15.80 3.39
N GLN A 199 5.88 15.98 3.41
CA GLN A 199 6.76 15.69 2.27
C GLN A 199 7.23 14.24 2.23
N MET A 200 7.37 13.58 3.37
CA MET A 200 7.89 12.22 3.45
C MET A 200 6.80 11.20 3.08
N LYS A 201 6.68 10.90 1.78
CA LYS A 201 5.73 9.92 1.23
C LYS A 201 6.32 8.53 0.99
N SER A 202 7.65 8.44 0.84
CA SER A 202 8.39 7.20 0.59
C SER A 202 9.77 7.24 1.24
N ILE A 203 10.47 6.11 1.26
CA ILE A 203 11.83 6.04 1.81
C ILE A 203 12.81 6.93 1.04
N GLY A 204 12.58 7.15 -0.26
CA GLY A 204 13.38 8.07 -1.08
C GLY A 204 13.27 9.54 -0.62
N GLY A 205 12.16 9.91 0.01
CA GLY A 205 11.97 11.24 0.61
C GLY A 205 12.59 11.40 2.00
N CYS A 206 13.07 10.33 2.61
CA CYS A 206 13.68 10.37 3.94
C CYS A 206 15.17 10.72 3.84
N LYS A 207 15.60 11.75 4.59
CA LYS A 207 16.99 12.23 4.54
C LYS A 207 17.91 11.34 5.37
N ALA A 208 19.12 11.08 4.86
CA ALA A 208 20.14 10.29 5.57
C ALA A 208 20.47 10.88 6.96
N GLU A 209 20.47 12.20 7.07
CA GLU A 209 20.68 12.91 8.34
C GLU A 209 19.59 12.61 9.37
N TRP A 210 18.34 12.39 8.93
CA TRP A 210 17.24 12.03 9.81
C TRP A 210 17.44 10.64 10.39
N ILE A 211 17.91 9.67 9.60
CA ILE A 211 18.23 8.32 10.09
C ILE A 211 19.34 8.36 11.15
N ILE A 212 20.39 9.15 10.90
CA ILE A 212 21.52 9.30 11.84
C ILE A 212 21.03 9.92 13.15
N ARG A 213 20.29 11.04 13.08
CA ARG A 213 19.77 11.73 14.28
C ARG A 213 18.70 10.92 14.99
N TRP A 214 17.81 10.25 14.27
CA TRP A 214 16.86 9.31 14.87
C TRP A 214 17.59 8.25 15.69
N SER A 215 18.63 7.62 15.12
CA SER A 215 19.43 6.66 15.86
C SER A 215 20.11 7.25 17.11
N GLU A 216 20.46 8.53 17.11
CA GLU A 216 21.01 9.23 18.27
C GLU A 216 19.93 9.46 19.33
N THR A 217 18.74 9.91 18.91
CA THR A 217 17.61 10.18 19.81
C THR A 217 17.09 8.96 20.55
N LEU A 218 17.29 7.74 20.03
CA LEU A 218 16.79 6.53 20.69
C LEU A 218 17.37 6.33 22.10
N GLU A 219 18.60 6.78 22.36
CA GLU A 219 19.17 6.72 23.71
C GLU A 219 18.45 7.68 24.65
N GLN A 220 18.17 8.89 24.17
CA GLN A 220 17.53 9.95 24.94
C GLN A 220 16.04 9.66 25.23
N PHE A 221 15.30 9.12 24.26
CA PHE A 221 13.84 8.95 24.36
C PHE A 221 13.39 7.51 24.61
N GLY A 222 14.23 6.51 24.29
CA GLY A 222 13.95 5.08 24.46
C GLY A 222 14.86 4.36 25.46
N GLY A 223 15.88 5.05 26.02
CA GLY A 223 16.77 4.50 27.04
C GLY A 223 17.80 3.48 26.52
N SER A 224 17.97 3.34 25.20
CA SER A 224 18.96 2.45 24.59
C SER A 224 19.55 3.05 23.31
N PRO A 225 20.86 2.89 23.05
CA PRO A 225 21.49 3.47 21.88
C PRO A 225 20.89 2.88 20.60
N GLY A 226 20.61 3.75 19.63
CA GLY A 226 20.10 3.31 18.33
C GLY A 226 21.12 2.53 17.50
N PRO A 227 20.67 1.90 16.40
CA PRO A 227 21.47 0.94 15.65
C PRO A 227 22.81 1.52 15.13
N LEU A 228 22.83 2.79 14.72
CA LEU A 228 24.03 3.47 14.22
C LEU A 228 25.01 3.93 15.32
N HIS A 229 24.57 3.90 16.58
CA HIS A 229 25.31 4.36 17.75
C HIS A 229 25.78 3.21 18.66
N THR A 230 25.61 1.97 18.20
CA THR A 230 26.14 0.78 18.87
C THR A 230 27.65 0.61 18.63
N LYS A 231 28.32 -0.23 19.45
CA LYS A 231 29.75 -0.58 19.28
C LYS A 231 30.04 -1.47 18.05
N SER A 232 29.05 -1.72 17.19
CA SER A 232 29.21 -2.57 16.01
C SER A 232 30.06 -1.90 14.94
N LYS A 233 31.15 -2.56 14.52
CA LYS A 233 32.00 -2.10 13.41
C LYS A 233 31.22 -1.90 12.11
N ARG A 234 30.16 -2.69 11.89
CA ARG A 234 29.30 -2.59 10.69
C ARG A 234 28.63 -1.22 10.60
N PHE A 235 28.12 -0.73 11.73
CA PHE A 235 27.34 0.51 11.80
C PHE A 235 28.19 1.77 11.99
N ALA A 236 29.36 1.64 12.65
CA ALA A 236 30.30 2.75 12.79
C ALA A 236 30.74 3.33 11.43
N SER A 237 30.86 2.48 10.39
CA SER A 237 31.20 2.93 9.03
C SER A 237 30.07 3.71 8.34
N LEU A 238 28.80 3.37 8.64
CA LEU A 238 27.62 4.00 8.04
C LEU A 238 27.30 5.35 8.68
N LYS A 239 27.45 5.47 10.01
CA LYS A 239 27.23 6.73 10.74
C LYS A 239 28.01 7.90 10.15
N ASN A 240 29.24 7.67 9.71
CA ASN A 240 30.13 8.70 9.16
C ASN A 240 30.01 8.86 7.63
N SER A 241 29.06 8.17 7.00
CA SER A 241 28.92 8.12 5.53
C SER A 241 27.48 8.45 5.09
N PRO A 242 26.98 9.67 5.33
CA PRO A 242 25.60 10.04 4.97
C PRO A 242 25.31 9.87 3.48
N GLY A 243 26.28 10.16 2.60
CA GLY A 243 26.12 9.93 1.14
C GLY A 243 25.90 8.45 0.78
N LYS A 244 26.50 7.52 1.53
CA LYS A 244 26.26 6.08 1.34
C LYS A 244 24.85 5.68 1.79
N ILE A 245 24.38 6.23 2.92
CA ILE A 245 23.01 6.01 3.39
C ILE A 245 22.01 6.55 2.36
N ALA A 246 22.21 7.78 1.89
CA ALA A 246 21.35 8.40 0.87
C ALA A 246 21.29 7.57 -0.42
N SER A 247 22.44 7.10 -0.92
CA SER A 247 22.48 6.24 -2.12
C SER A 247 21.74 4.92 -1.92
N LEU A 248 21.87 4.29 -0.74
CA LEU A 248 21.14 3.05 -0.45
C LEU A 248 19.64 3.30 -0.31
N MET A 249 19.22 4.40 0.31
CA MET A 249 17.81 4.76 0.45
C MET A 249 17.16 5.12 -0.87
N ALA A 250 17.89 5.80 -1.77
CA ALA A 250 17.45 6.05 -3.13
C ALA A 250 17.25 4.72 -3.89
N GLU A 251 18.21 3.79 -3.81
CA GLU A 251 18.06 2.48 -4.45
C GLU A 251 16.84 1.72 -3.90
N ILE A 252 16.57 1.80 -2.59
CA ILE A 252 15.34 1.22 -2.04
C ILE A 252 14.08 1.92 -2.58
N GLY A 253 14.09 3.25 -2.65
CA GLY A 253 12.95 4.05 -3.14
C GLY A 253 12.62 3.77 -4.60
N ASP A 254 13.63 3.65 -5.46
CA ASP A 254 13.45 3.29 -6.88
C ASP A 254 12.72 1.94 -7.01
N TYR A 255 13.01 0.97 -6.14
CA TYR A 255 12.33 -0.32 -6.14
C TYR A 255 10.94 -0.28 -5.49
N GLU A 256 10.75 0.52 -4.44
CA GLU A 256 9.44 0.75 -3.86
C GLU A 256 8.49 1.27 -4.94
N GLU A 257 8.90 2.26 -5.73
CA GLU A 257 8.13 2.81 -6.85
C GLU A 257 7.79 1.73 -7.89
N LEU A 258 8.79 0.98 -8.37
CA LEU A 258 8.58 -0.12 -9.32
C LEU A 258 7.64 -1.22 -8.79
N SER A 259 7.69 -1.51 -7.49
CA SER A 259 6.84 -2.52 -6.83
C SER A 259 5.44 -2.02 -6.47
N SER A 260 5.28 -0.70 -6.28
CA SER A 260 4.03 -0.05 -5.90
C SER A 260 3.04 0.08 -7.06
N ASN A 261 3.51 -0.08 -8.30
CA ASN A 261 2.68 -0.18 -9.50
C ASN A 261 1.73 -1.41 -9.51
N MET A 262 1.77 -2.27 -8.48
CA MET A 262 0.81 -3.37 -8.30
C MET A 262 -0.09 -3.23 -7.05
N ASP A 263 0.21 -2.29 -6.14
CA ASP A 263 -0.29 -2.32 -4.75
C ASP A 263 -0.82 -0.98 -4.24
N ARG A 264 -1.38 -0.15 -5.12
CA ARG A 264 -2.35 0.82 -4.63
C ARG A 264 -3.62 0.07 -4.28
N ALA A 265 -3.73 -0.39 -3.04
CA ALA A 265 -4.98 -0.95 -2.50
C ALA A 265 -6.17 0.03 -2.64
N GLU A 266 -5.87 1.32 -2.79
CA GLU A 266 -6.82 2.38 -3.14
C GLU A 266 -7.34 2.24 -4.60
N ASP A 267 -6.52 1.74 -5.53
CA ASP A 267 -6.93 1.49 -6.93
C ASP A 267 -7.81 0.23 -7.04
N TRP A 268 -7.51 -0.83 -6.26
CA TRP A 268 -8.32 -2.08 -6.24
C TRP A 268 -9.70 -1.92 -5.58
N GLN A 269 -9.85 -1.00 -4.63
CA GLN A 269 -11.16 -0.72 -4.01
C GLN A 269 -12.13 -0.02 -4.96
N GLY A 270 -11.64 0.64 -6.01
CA GLY A 270 -12.47 1.14 -7.11
C GLY A 270 -13.05 0.01 -7.97
N GLU A 271 -12.22 -0.99 -8.31
CA GLU A 271 -12.60 -2.08 -9.22
C GLU A 271 -13.67 -3.03 -8.65
N ALA A 272 -13.72 -3.24 -7.33
CA ALA A 272 -14.72 -4.12 -6.72
C ALA A 272 -16.15 -3.58 -6.88
N CYS A 273 -16.31 -2.26 -6.86
CA CYS A 273 -17.60 -1.60 -7.14
C CYS A 273 -17.91 -1.61 -8.64
N GLU A 274 -16.90 -1.42 -9.51
CA GLU A 274 -17.09 -1.53 -10.96
C GLU A 274 -17.49 -2.94 -11.39
N ALA A 275 -16.92 -3.99 -10.80
CA ALA A 275 -17.30 -5.36 -11.08
C ALA A 275 -18.76 -5.67 -10.69
N ALA A 276 -19.24 -5.09 -9.57
CA ALA A 276 -20.63 -5.21 -9.16
C ALA A 276 -21.57 -4.47 -10.14
N LEU A 277 -21.21 -3.25 -10.56
CA LEU A 277 -21.95 -2.48 -11.55
C LEU A 277 -21.97 -3.18 -12.92
N TRP A 278 -20.88 -3.80 -13.33
CA TRP A 278 -20.78 -4.55 -14.59
C TRP A 278 -21.64 -5.81 -14.56
N LEU A 279 -21.69 -6.50 -13.41
CA LEU A 279 -22.58 -7.64 -13.23
C LEU A 279 -24.05 -7.20 -13.24
N GLU A 280 -24.42 -6.12 -12.56
CA GLU A 280 -25.78 -5.56 -12.59
C GLU A 280 -26.19 -5.14 -14.00
N ASP A 281 -25.29 -4.50 -14.76
CA ASP A 281 -25.54 -4.11 -16.15
C ASP A 281 -25.66 -5.33 -17.07
N TYR A 282 -24.82 -6.35 -16.88
CA TYR A 282 -24.93 -7.62 -17.59
C TYR A 282 -26.29 -8.31 -17.33
N TRP A 283 -26.74 -8.39 -16.07
CA TRP A 283 -28.04 -8.96 -15.72
C TRP A 283 -29.21 -8.14 -16.29
N ARG A 284 -29.08 -6.81 -16.33
CA ARG A 284 -30.05 -5.91 -16.97
C ARG A 284 -30.16 -6.20 -18.46
N VAL A 285 -29.03 -6.24 -19.19
CA VAL A 285 -29.00 -6.50 -20.63
C VAL A 285 -29.56 -7.89 -20.97
N VAL A 286 -29.25 -8.90 -20.15
CA VAL A 286 -29.83 -10.24 -20.31
C VAL A 286 -31.34 -10.20 -20.11
N GLY A 287 -31.84 -9.51 -19.07
CA GLY A 287 -33.28 -9.37 -18.82
C GLY A 287 -34.01 -8.59 -19.91
N GLU A 288 -33.41 -7.53 -20.45
CA GLU A 288 -33.94 -6.75 -21.58
C GLU A 288 -33.99 -7.59 -22.86
N SER A 289 -32.97 -8.42 -23.11
CA SER A 289 -32.92 -9.33 -24.26
C SER A 289 -33.98 -10.42 -24.17
N GLU A 290 -34.14 -11.05 -23.00
CA GLU A 290 -35.18 -12.06 -22.76
C GLU A 290 -36.60 -11.47 -22.90
N GLN A 291 -36.81 -10.23 -22.48
CA GLN A 291 -38.09 -9.52 -22.63
C GLN A 291 -38.39 -9.15 -24.08
N ALA A 292 -37.39 -8.72 -24.84
CA ALA A 292 -37.52 -8.43 -26.28
C ALA A 292 -37.87 -9.70 -27.08
N GLU A 293 -37.22 -10.83 -26.77
CA GLU A 293 -37.53 -12.13 -27.37
C GLU A 293 -38.94 -12.62 -26.99
N ALA A 294 -39.35 -12.46 -25.73
CA ALA A 294 -40.70 -12.82 -25.26
C ALA A 294 -41.80 -11.90 -25.82
N GLY A 295 -41.47 -10.64 -26.12
CA GLY A 295 -42.33 -9.66 -26.76
C GLY A 295 -42.52 -9.87 -28.26
N GLY A 296 -41.80 -10.83 -28.87
CA GLY A 296 -41.86 -11.11 -30.30
C GLY A 296 -41.18 -10.04 -31.16
N GLU A 297 -40.31 -9.22 -30.57
CA GLU A 297 -39.49 -8.28 -31.34
C GLU A 297 -38.48 -9.08 -32.19
N PRO A 298 -38.34 -8.78 -33.50
CA PRO A 298 -37.39 -9.48 -34.34
C PRO A 298 -35.98 -9.22 -33.79
N ALA A 299 -35.23 -10.29 -33.53
CA ALA A 299 -33.84 -10.21 -33.08
C ALA A 299 -33.07 -9.23 -33.96
N GLN A 300 -32.74 -8.07 -33.39
CA GLN A 300 -31.99 -7.04 -34.09
C GLN A 300 -30.61 -7.63 -34.37
N GLU A 301 -30.23 -7.74 -35.65
CA GLU A 301 -28.90 -8.27 -36.01
C GLU A 301 -27.84 -7.46 -35.27
N ASP A 302 -26.95 -8.14 -34.53
CA ASP A 302 -25.83 -7.57 -33.78
C ASP A 302 -24.92 -6.71 -34.69
N GLN A 303 -25.29 -5.45 -34.87
CA GLN A 303 -24.53 -4.48 -35.66
C GLN A 303 -23.73 -3.59 -34.73
N ILE A 304 -22.43 -3.87 -34.66
CA ILE A 304 -21.44 -3.09 -33.89
C ILE A 304 -21.13 -1.74 -34.58
N LEU A 305 -21.56 -1.54 -35.83
CA LEU A 305 -21.36 -0.30 -36.59
C LEU A 305 -22.70 0.22 -37.13
N ALA A 306 -22.92 1.53 -37.01
CA ALA A 306 -24.10 2.19 -37.53
C ALA A 306 -24.20 2.00 -39.06
N ALA A 307 -25.35 1.51 -39.53
CA ALA A 307 -25.65 1.42 -40.95
C ALA A 307 -25.79 2.83 -41.56
N SER A 308 -25.18 3.01 -42.73
CA SER A 308 -25.21 4.25 -43.50
C SER A 308 -26.63 4.62 -43.95
N GLU A 309 -26.98 5.89 -43.76
CA GLU A 309 -28.29 6.51 -44.01
C GLU A 309 -28.86 6.29 -45.43
N LEU A 310 -30.17 6.07 -45.51
CA LEU A 310 -31.01 6.47 -46.65
C LEU A 310 -32.42 6.89 -46.16
N ASP A 311 -32.83 8.07 -46.64
CA ASP A 311 -34.15 8.70 -46.54
C ASP A 311 -35.35 7.77 -46.78
N ALA A 312 -36.40 7.94 -45.98
CA ALA A 312 -37.79 7.96 -46.45
C ALA A 312 -38.75 8.51 -45.38
N ASP A 313 -39.43 9.60 -45.74
CA ASP A 313 -40.58 10.20 -45.04
C ASP A 313 -41.71 9.19 -44.76
N ALA A 314 -42.39 9.34 -43.61
CA ALA A 314 -43.86 9.29 -43.51
C ALA A 314 -44.36 9.68 -42.11
N ASP A 315 -45.26 10.66 -42.09
CA ASP A 315 -46.11 11.10 -40.97
C ASP A 315 -46.90 9.97 -40.31
N ALA A 316 -47.02 10.00 -38.98
CA ALA A 316 -48.24 9.58 -38.27
C ALA A 316 -48.38 10.27 -36.91
N GLN A 317 -49.63 10.55 -36.58
CA GLN A 317 -50.12 11.55 -35.66
C GLN A 317 -50.47 10.96 -34.28
N VAL A 318 -50.38 11.83 -33.28
CA VAL A 318 -50.74 11.76 -31.84
C VAL A 318 -51.92 10.84 -31.46
N ASP A 319 -51.78 10.08 -30.38
CA ASP A 319 -52.78 10.05 -29.30
C ASP A 319 -52.21 9.60 -27.95
N ALA A 320 -52.79 10.14 -26.89
CA ALA A 320 -52.30 10.17 -25.52
C ALA A 320 -52.88 9.06 -24.61
N GLU A 321 -52.34 9.04 -23.38
CA GLU A 321 -52.85 8.40 -22.14
C GLU A 321 -52.35 6.98 -21.80
N ALA A 322 -51.40 6.93 -20.86
CA ALA A 322 -51.55 6.15 -19.64
C ALA A 322 -50.59 6.70 -18.57
N ALA A 323 -51.18 7.31 -17.54
CA ALA A 323 -50.48 7.69 -16.32
C ALA A 323 -50.31 6.46 -15.44
N ASP A 324 -49.11 6.28 -14.88
CA ASP A 324 -48.93 5.52 -13.64
C ASP A 324 -47.94 6.29 -12.74
N GLU A 325 -48.30 6.43 -11.47
CA GLU A 325 -47.75 7.41 -10.53
C GLU A 325 -46.30 7.12 -10.08
N PRO A 326 -45.49 8.16 -9.78
CA PRO A 326 -44.10 8.01 -9.39
C PRO A 326 -43.92 7.62 -7.91
N ARG A 327 -42.92 6.78 -7.64
CA ARG A 327 -42.39 6.53 -6.29
C ARG A 327 -41.57 7.74 -5.82
N GLU A 328 -41.94 8.26 -4.66
CA GLU A 328 -41.31 9.40 -3.97
C GLU A 328 -39.83 9.11 -3.64
N GLY A 329 -38.90 10.01 -4.00
CA GLY A 329 -37.60 10.05 -3.32
C GLY A 329 -36.41 10.72 -4.01
N GLU A 330 -36.37 10.81 -5.34
CA GLU A 330 -35.28 11.49 -6.06
C GLU A 330 -35.88 12.39 -7.15
N ALA A 331 -35.45 13.65 -7.21
CA ALA A 331 -35.92 14.58 -8.24
C ALA A 331 -35.43 14.11 -9.62
N ALA A 332 -36.21 13.25 -10.27
CA ALA A 332 -35.98 12.85 -11.65
C ALA A 332 -36.13 14.10 -12.53
N PHE A 333 -35.02 14.58 -13.07
CA PHE A 333 -35.04 15.65 -14.06
C PHE A 333 -35.89 15.21 -15.25
N SER A 334 -36.78 16.09 -15.71
CA SER A 334 -37.57 15.81 -16.91
C SER A 334 -36.64 15.67 -18.13
N ALA A 335 -37.05 14.88 -19.12
CA ALA A 335 -36.28 14.72 -20.37
C ALA A 335 -35.98 16.06 -21.06
N ALA A 336 -36.87 17.05 -20.90
CA ALA A 336 -36.67 18.41 -21.40
C ALA A 336 -35.56 19.18 -20.66
N GLU A 337 -35.42 18.99 -19.35
CA GLU A 337 -34.35 19.62 -18.55
C GLU A 337 -32.98 19.01 -18.86
N LEU A 338 -32.91 17.69 -19.05
CA LEU A 338 -31.70 16.99 -19.47
C LEU A 338 -31.23 17.45 -20.85
N ALA A 339 -32.14 17.55 -21.83
CA ALA A 339 -31.82 18.07 -23.16
C ALA A 339 -31.30 19.52 -23.10
N ALA A 340 -31.87 20.36 -22.23
CA ALA A 340 -31.41 21.72 -22.04
C ALA A 340 -30.03 21.79 -21.36
N GLU A 341 -29.72 20.90 -20.41
CA GLU A 341 -28.39 20.77 -19.80
C GLU A 341 -27.34 20.31 -20.83
N GLN A 342 -27.67 19.31 -21.66
CA GLN A 342 -26.79 18.81 -22.71
C GLN A 342 -26.46 19.89 -23.74
N ALA A 343 -27.46 20.69 -24.15
CA ALA A 343 -27.25 21.83 -25.05
C ALA A 343 -26.31 22.89 -24.45
N ARG A 344 -26.39 23.13 -23.13
CA ARG A 344 -25.48 24.05 -22.43
C ARG A 344 -24.05 23.51 -22.37
N ALA A 345 -23.88 22.22 -22.07
CA ALA A 345 -22.57 21.59 -22.04
C ALA A 345 -21.89 21.62 -23.42
N ALA A 346 -22.64 21.30 -24.48
CA ALA A 346 -22.18 21.37 -25.86
C ALA A 346 -21.66 22.78 -26.22
N GLY A 347 -22.41 23.83 -25.85
CA GLY A 347 -22.02 25.22 -26.11
C GLY A 347 -20.76 25.69 -25.37
N LEU A 348 -20.27 24.91 -24.39
CA LEU A 348 -19.09 25.19 -23.59
C LEU A 348 -17.93 24.23 -23.88
N SER A 349 -18.05 23.41 -24.92
CA SER A 349 -17.09 22.34 -25.27
C SER A 349 -16.89 21.30 -24.16
N LEU A 350 -17.89 21.13 -23.29
CA LEU A 350 -17.90 20.09 -22.26
C LEU A 350 -18.66 18.85 -22.77
N PRO A 351 -18.41 17.65 -22.23
CA PRO A 351 -19.17 16.45 -22.56
C PRO A 351 -20.68 16.66 -22.39
N LEU A 352 -21.50 16.11 -23.29
CA LEU A 352 -22.96 16.33 -23.27
C LEU A 352 -23.58 15.99 -21.91
N ARG A 353 -23.14 14.90 -21.29
CA ARG A 353 -23.61 14.43 -19.97
C ARG A 353 -22.80 15.00 -18.79
N TYR A 354 -22.02 16.08 -18.98
CA TYR A 354 -21.09 16.58 -17.97
C TYR A 354 -21.73 16.79 -16.59
N LEU A 355 -22.84 17.53 -16.49
CA LEU A 355 -23.51 17.80 -15.21
C LEU A 355 -24.09 16.54 -14.55
N GLU A 356 -24.48 15.55 -15.35
CA GLU A 356 -25.00 14.27 -14.86
C GLU A 356 -23.87 13.43 -14.25
N VAL A 357 -22.79 13.23 -15.01
CA VAL A 357 -21.62 12.45 -14.57
C VAL A 357 -20.93 13.13 -13.38
N ALA A 358 -20.80 14.46 -13.40
CA ALA A 358 -20.21 15.21 -12.29
C ALA A 358 -21.08 15.20 -11.02
N ARG A 359 -22.41 15.11 -11.15
CA ARG A 359 -23.30 14.90 -9.99
C ARG A 359 -23.15 13.49 -9.43
N ALA A 360 -23.08 12.47 -10.28
CA ALA A 360 -22.92 11.08 -9.86
C ALA A 360 -21.57 10.84 -9.16
N ALA A 361 -20.50 11.48 -9.61
CA ALA A 361 -19.17 11.40 -9.00
C ALA A 361 -19.04 12.11 -7.64
N GLN A 362 -20.10 12.76 -7.16
CA GLN A 362 -20.06 13.47 -5.90
C GLN A 362 -20.30 12.52 -4.72
N ASP A 363 -19.25 12.29 -3.92
CA ASP A 363 -19.37 11.53 -2.68
C ASP A 363 -20.30 12.24 -1.67
N ALA A 364 -21.49 11.65 -1.46
CA ALA A 364 -22.50 12.11 -0.52
C ALA A 364 -22.03 12.03 0.96
N GLY A 365 -20.92 11.35 1.24
CA GLY A 365 -20.35 11.16 2.58
C GLY A 365 -19.53 12.34 3.11
N SER A 366 -18.93 13.16 2.25
CA SER A 366 -18.02 14.22 2.72
C SER A 366 -18.76 15.32 3.51
N TRP A 367 -18.16 15.78 4.61
CA TRP A 367 -18.74 16.84 5.45
C TRP A 367 -19.01 18.13 4.65
N THR A 368 -18.10 18.48 3.74
CA THR A 368 -18.23 19.63 2.83
C THR A 368 -19.40 19.44 1.86
N ALA A 369 -19.57 18.25 1.26
CA ALA A 369 -20.71 17.97 0.38
C ALA A 369 -22.05 18.03 1.13
N ARG A 370 -22.09 17.61 2.41
CA ARG A 370 -23.28 17.75 3.27
C ARG A 370 -23.61 19.21 3.58
N MET A 371 -22.60 20.04 3.89
CA MET A 371 -22.80 21.47 4.16
C MET A 371 -23.18 22.28 2.91
N LEU A 372 -22.80 21.81 1.73
CA LEU A 372 -23.10 22.43 0.46
C LEU A 372 -24.26 21.76 -0.29
N ARG A 373 -25.01 20.84 0.33
CA ARG A 373 -26.05 20.06 -0.34
C ARG A 373 -27.12 20.92 -1.02
N ASP A 374 -27.43 22.07 -0.42
CA ASP A 374 -28.44 23.01 -0.92
C ASP A 374 -27.93 23.92 -2.06
N GLU A 375 -26.64 23.85 -2.39
CA GLU A 375 -26.03 24.60 -3.49
C GLU A 375 -26.02 23.79 -4.78
N SER A 376 -26.20 24.47 -5.91
CA SER A 376 -26.09 23.85 -7.23
C SER A 376 -24.67 23.31 -7.48
N LEU A 377 -24.55 22.28 -8.32
CA LEU A 377 -23.25 21.70 -8.65
C LEU A 377 -22.24 22.75 -9.15
N PRO A 378 -22.59 23.68 -10.06
CA PRO A 378 -21.61 24.68 -10.51
C PRO A 378 -21.14 25.63 -9.41
N VAL A 379 -21.99 25.98 -8.44
CA VAL A 379 -21.58 26.76 -7.26
C VAL A 379 -20.59 25.97 -6.40
N ARG A 380 -20.82 24.66 -6.22
CA ARG A 380 -19.93 23.78 -5.46
C ARG A 380 -18.57 23.63 -6.14
N LEU A 381 -18.54 23.39 -7.45
CA LEU A 381 -17.29 23.35 -8.21
C LEU A 381 -16.54 24.69 -8.13
N ALA A 382 -17.25 25.82 -8.15
CA ALA A 382 -16.64 27.14 -7.96
C ALA A 382 -16.05 27.34 -6.55
N VAL A 383 -16.61 26.70 -5.52
CA VAL A 383 -16.05 26.70 -4.15
C VAL A 383 -14.76 25.89 -4.12
N TYR A 384 -14.78 24.66 -4.66
CA TYR A 384 -13.58 23.81 -4.74
C TYR A 384 -12.45 24.50 -5.52
N GLN A 385 -12.77 25.09 -6.67
CA GLN A 385 -11.84 25.85 -7.48
C GLN A 385 -11.17 27.01 -6.70
N LYS A 386 -11.91 27.62 -5.75
CA LYS A 386 -11.40 28.74 -4.96
C LYS A 386 -10.56 28.30 -3.76
N LEU A 387 -10.84 27.15 -3.17
CA LEU A 387 -10.17 26.64 -1.98
C LEU A 387 -8.91 25.83 -2.30
N LEU A 388 -8.96 25.03 -3.38
CA LEU A 388 -7.93 24.04 -3.72
C LEU A 388 -7.14 24.46 -4.98
N GLY A 389 -7.81 25.07 -5.97
CA GLY A 389 -7.18 25.54 -7.20
C GLY A 389 -7.91 25.04 -8.43
N VAL A 390 -7.41 25.32 -9.64
CA VAL A 390 -8.05 24.85 -10.88
C VAL A 390 -7.67 23.40 -11.23
N ALA A 391 -6.49 22.96 -10.79
CA ALA A 391 -5.89 21.66 -11.08
C ALA A 391 -5.39 21.02 -9.78
N ASP A 392 -6.31 20.48 -8.98
CA ASP A 392 -6.00 19.77 -7.75
C ASP A 392 -6.19 18.26 -7.97
N ASP A 393 -5.20 17.46 -7.58
CA ASP A 393 -5.20 16.00 -7.81
C ASP A 393 -6.30 15.25 -7.04
N THR A 394 -7.04 15.91 -6.15
CA THR A 394 -8.16 15.31 -5.41
C THR A 394 -9.50 15.39 -6.14
N TYR A 395 -9.56 16.05 -7.30
CA TYR A 395 -10.78 16.12 -8.09
C TYR A 395 -11.08 14.80 -8.80
N PRO A 396 -12.35 14.32 -8.76
CA PRO A 396 -12.78 13.23 -9.62
C PRO A 396 -12.59 13.61 -11.09
N ASP A 397 -12.11 12.68 -11.93
CA ASP A 397 -11.93 12.90 -13.37
C ASP A 397 -13.21 13.39 -14.04
N ALA A 398 -14.36 12.92 -13.56
CA ALA A 398 -15.69 13.36 -13.97
C ALA A 398 -15.96 14.87 -13.84
N TRP A 399 -15.22 15.58 -12.97
CA TRP A 399 -15.35 17.02 -12.76
C TRP A 399 -14.45 17.83 -13.68
N LEU A 400 -13.41 17.23 -14.23
CA LEU A 400 -12.41 17.91 -15.04
C LEU A 400 -12.93 18.12 -16.47
N ASP A 401 -12.56 19.24 -17.07
CA ASP A 401 -12.72 19.46 -18.50
C ASP A 401 -11.71 18.58 -19.24
N PRO A 402 -12.14 17.63 -20.10
CA PRO A 402 -11.24 16.69 -20.77
C PRO A 402 -10.19 17.38 -21.66
N SER A 403 -10.43 18.62 -22.08
CA SER A 403 -9.50 19.37 -22.94
C SER A 403 -8.36 20.02 -22.16
N THR A 404 -8.58 20.36 -20.88
CA THR A 404 -7.59 21.07 -20.06
C THR A 404 -7.05 20.23 -18.91
N GLY A 405 -7.79 19.21 -18.47
CA GLY A 405 -7.49 18.48 -17.23
C GLY A 405 -7.73 19.32 -15.96
N GLU A 406 -8.45 20.45 -16.08
CA GLU A 406 -8.76 21.36 -14.97
C GLU A 406 -10.27 21.45 -14.74
N LEU A 407 -10.71 21.95 -13.58
CA LEU A 407 -12.12 22.29 -13.39
C LEU A 407 -12.58 23.37 -14.40
N PRO A 408 -13.85 23.34 -14.85
CA PRO A 408 -14.37 24.38 -15.72
C PRO A 408 -14.16 25.78 -15.15
N THR A 409 -13.89 26.72 -16.03
CA THR A 409 -13.70 28.12 -15.66
C THR A 409 -14.95 28.67 -14.98
N LEU A 410 -14.79 29.68 -14.12
CA LEU A 410 -15.94 30.35 -13.49
C LEU A 410 -16.98 30.83 -14.51
N GLN A 411 -16.55 31.23 -15.71
CA GLN A 411 -17.46 31.67 -16.77
C GLN A 411 -18.29 30.51 -17.31
N GLN A 412 -17.69 29.34 -17.52
CA GLN A 412 -18.41 28.11 -17.91
C GLN A 412 -19.36 27.67 -16.78
N LEU A 413 -18.93 27.69 -15.52
CA LEU A 413 -19.77 27.33 -14.37
C LEU A 413 -20.99 28.27 -14.23
N ALA A 414 -20.81 29.58 -14.45
CA ALA A 414 -21.90 30.55 -14.43
C ALA A 414 -22.92 30.29 -15.55
N ALA A 415 -22.42 29.92 -16.75
CA ALA A 415 -23.27 29.57 -17.88
C ALA A 415 -24.03 28.26 -17.65
N LEU A 416 -23.40 27.24 -17.04
CA LEU A 416 -24.05 25.97 -16.67
C LEU A 416 -25.19 26.18 -15.66
N ASP A 417 -24.99 27.09 -14.70
CA ASP A 417 -25.98 27.43 -13.66
C ASP A 417 -26.98 28.51 -14.09
N GLN A 418 -26.86 29.02 -15.33
CA GLN A 418 -27.71 30.09 -15.88
C GLN A 418 -27.74 31.36 -15.03
N ILE A 419 -26.63 31.73 -14.40
CA ILE A 419 -26.51 32.94 -13.60
C ILE A 419 -25.39 33.84 -14.10
N SER A 420 -25.43 35.11 -13.67
CA SER A 420 -24.33 36.02 -13.93
C SER A 420 -23.07 35.63 -13.13
N MET A 421 -21.90 35.92 -13.69
CA MET A 421 -20.62 35.75 -13.02
C MET A 421 -20.54 36.44 -11.63
N PRO A 422 -21.03 37.69 -11.46
CA PRO A 422 -21.15 38.30 -10.13
C PRO A 422 -22.02 37.50 -9.15
N THR A 423 -23.14 36.94 -9.62
CA THR A 423 -24.04 36.11 -8.80
C THR A 423 -23.33 34.82 -8.37
N LEU A 424 -22.64 34.13 -9.27
CA LEU A 424 -21.87 32.92 -8.95
C LEU A 424 -20.80 33.22 -7.89
N ARG A 425 -20.05 34.32 -8.05
CA ARG A 425 -19.03 34.73 -7.07
C ARG A 425 -19.63 35.04 -5.70
N LYS A 426 -20.81 35.68 -5.67
CA LYS A 426 -21.54 35.97 -4.42
C LYS A 426 -21.95 34.67 -3.71
N ARG A 427 -22.66 33.77 -4.40
CA ARG A 427 -23.10 32.47 -3.83
C ARG A 427 -21.92 31.62 -3.35
N ARG A 428 -20.85 31.54 -4.15
CA ARG A 428 -19.61 30.87 -3.78
C ARG A 428 -19.02 31.44 -2.49
N ASN A 429 -18.92 32.76 -2.35
CA ASN A 429 -18.36 33.39 -1.16
C ASN A 429 -19.26 33.17 0.08
N GLU A 430 -20.58 33.20 -0.09
CA GLU A 430 -21.54 32.88 0.98
C GLU A 430 -21.44 31.41 1.42
N ALA A 431 -21.24 30.49 0.48
CA ALA A 431 -20.97 29.07 0.76
C ALA A 431 -19.65 28.87 1.51
N ILE A 432 -18.56 29.54 1.10
CA ILE A 432 -17.27 29.50 1.81
C ILE A 432 -17.41 30.05 3.23
N ALA A 433 -18.14 31.17 3.41
CA ALA A 433 -18.36 31.75 4.72
C ALA A 433 -19.14 30.79 5.65
N ARG A 434 -20.14 30.06 5.12
CA ARG A 434 -20.84 29.00 5.88
C ARG A 434 -19.91 27.86 6.28
N LEU A 435 -19.05 27.39 5.38
CA LEU A 435 -18.06 26.36 5.70
C LEU A 435 -17.09 26.82 6.80
N GLN A 436 -16.59 28.05 6.72
CA GLN A 436 -15.68 28.62 7.73
C GLN A 436 -16.37 28.79 9.09
N ALA A 437 -17.64 29.23 9.11
CA ALA A 437 -18.41 29.37 10.33
C ALA A 437 -18.74 28.01 10.98
N ALA A 438 -18.94 26.97 10.17
CA ALA A 438 -19.22 25.61 10.64
C ALA A 438 -17.97 24.88 11.15
N GLY A 439 -16.79 25.16 10.59
CA GLY A 439 -15.51 24.60 11.06
C GLY A 439 -14.90 25.30 12.27
N ALA A 440 -15.43 26.46 12.68
CA ALA A 440 -15.00 27.20 13.87
C ALA A 440 -15.82 26.87 15.14
N ARG A 441 -16.85 26.02 15.01
CA ARG A 441 -17.58 25.40 16.13
C ARG A 441 -17.06 24.00 16.37
#